data_AF-A0A2N2TTY5-F1
#
_entry.id   AF-A0A2N2TTY5-F1
#
_cell.length_a   1.000
_cell.length_b   1.000
_cell.length_c   1.000
_cell.angle_alpha   90.00
_cell.angle_beta   90.00
_cell.angle_gamma   90.00
#
_symmetry.space_group_name_H-M   'P 1'
#
loop_
_entity.id
_entity.type
_entity.pdbx_description
1 polymer ?
#
loop_
_entity_poly.entity_id
_entity_poly.type
_entity_poly.pdbx_seq_one_letter_code
_entity_poly.pdbx_strand_id
1 'polypeptide(L)'
;MPARKRTSRFAKKQQFRDKPVSEDGKRARKSTANRVLTVFKAILNKAYEHELAKDNQAWRKVKAFRKVDEPIIRFLTESESTRLINASQPDMRTLVKAALLTGDRCSEIAGIQAKDFNPENGSVFINPGKSGRDRHVPLNREGMAFFSELAAGFVWGQVSVVGFLQISACECACPDGRQ
;
A
#
# COMPACT_ATOMS: atom_id res chain seq x y z
N MET A 1 -6.13 -26.40 1.85
CA MET A 1 -5.04 -26.66 0.88
C MET A 1 -3.81 -25.82 1.23
N PRO A 2 -2.58 -26.35 1.07
CA PRO A 2 -1.31 -25.65 1.31
C PRO A 2 -1.10 -24.46 0.35
N ALA A 3 -0.52 -23.35 0.83
CA ALA A 3 -0.38 -22.13 0.02
C ALA A 3 0.74 -22.29 -1.02
N ARG A 4 0.56 -21.88 -2.27
CA ARG A 4 1.60 -22.05 -3.31
C ARG A 4 2.80 -21.15 -3.00
N LYS A 5 4.01 -21.69 -3.14
CA LYS A 5 5.26 -20.91 -3.19
C LYS A 5 5.53 -20.53 -4.65
N ARG A 6 6.13 -19.36 -4.87
CA ARG A 6 6.64 -19.00 -6.20
C ARG A 6 7.68 -20.04 -6.61
N THR A 7 7.47 -20.67 -7.75
CA THR A 7 8.42 -21.61 -8.35
C THR A 7 9.02 -21.01 -9.61
N SER A 8 10.23 -21.43 -9.96
CA SER A 8 10.84 -21.02 -11.23
C SER A 8 10.02 -21.53 -12.41
N ARG A 9 10.16 -20.87 -13.56
CA ARG A 9 9.44 -21.21 -14.82
C ARG A 9 9.67 -22.67 -15.26
N PHE A 10 10.81 -23.25 -14.89
CA PHE A 10 11.21 -24.61 -15.25
C PHE A 10 11.00 -25.63 -14.13
N ALA A 11 10.38 -25.24 -13.01
CA ALA A 11 10.11 -26.17 -11.92
C ALA A 11 9.10 -27.23 -12.34
N LYS A 12 9.51 -28.51 -12.32
CA LYS A 12 8.66 -29.65 -12.69
C LYS A 12 7.50 -29.91 -11.72
N LYS A 13 7.59 -29.41 -10.48
CA LYS A 13 6.57 -29.58 -9.44
C LYS A 13 6.25 -28.26 -8.77
N GLN A 14 4.97 -27.98 -8.58
CA GLN A 14 4.50 -26.82 -7.82
C GLN A 14 4.89 -26.98 -6.35
N GLN A 15 5.63 -26.01 -5.81
CA GLN A 15 5.94 -25.99 -4.40
C GLN A 15 4.81 -25.36 -3.60
N PHE A 16 4.61 -25.86 -2.39
CA PHE A 16 3.66 -25.33 -1.43
C PHE A 16 4.31 -25.04 -0.07
N ARG A 17 3.71 -24.14 0.69
CA ARG A 17 3.99 -23.89 2.11
C ARG A 17 3.26 -24.92 2.95
N ASP A 18 3.76 -25.15 4.16
CA ASP A 18 3.15 -26.05 5.12
C ASP A 18 1.69 -25.67 5.39
N LYS A 19 0.89 -26.67 5.77
CA LYS A 19 -0.51 -26.42 6.15
C LYS A 19 -0.53 -25.50 7.38
N PRO A 20 -1.47 -24.55 7.45
CA PRO A 20 -1.50 -23.60 8.54
C PRO A 20 -2.03 -24.35 9.77
N VAL A 21 -1.23 -24.40 10.82
CA VAL A 21 -1.64 -25.04 12.07
C VAL A 21 -2.50 -24.06 12.89
N SER A 22 -2.10 -22.79 12.93
CA SER A 22 -2.81 -21.71 13.64
C SER A 22 -4.14 -21.33 12.99
N GLU A 23 -5.10 -20.88 13.81
CA GLU A 23 -6.37 -20.31 13.34
C GLU A 23 -6.19 -19.05 12.47
N ASP A 24 -5.23 -18.18 12.77
CA ASP A 24 -4.94 -16.99 11.95
C ASP A 24 -4.46 -17.36 10.55
N GLY A 25 -3.59 -18.36 10.45
CA GLY A 25 -3.17 -18.93 9.18
C GLY A 25 -4.32 -19.54 8.37
N LYS A 26 -5.35 -20.09 9.02
CA LYS A 26 -6.57 -20.57 8.35
C LYS A 26 -7.45 -19.40 7.90
N ARG A 27 -7.61 -18.36 8.73
CA ARG A 27 -8.33 -17.12 8.38
C ARG A 27 -7.69 -16.42 7.18
N ALA A 28 -6.37 -16.18 7.20
CA ALA A 28 -5.64 -15.55 6.10
C ALA A 28 -5.84 -16.26 4.75
N ARG A 29 -5.92 -17.60 4.76
CA ARG A 29 -6.19 -18.38 3.54
C ARG A 29 -7.61 -18.22 3.03
N LYS A 30 -8.59 -18.23 3.94
CA LYS A 30 -9.98 -17.95 3.57
C LYS A 30 -10.11 -16.53 2.97
N SER A 31 -9.35 -15.55 3.48
CA SER A 31 -9.35 -14.17 2.97
C SER A 31 -8.79 -14.14 1.55
N THR A 32 -7.67 -14.83 1.33
CA THR A 32 -7.07 -14.98 0.00
C THR A 32 -8.05 -15.65 -0.97
N ALA A 33 -8.73 -16.73 -0.56
CA ALA A 33 -9.74 -17.40 -1.38
C ALA A 33 -10.92 -16.48 -1.73
N ASN A 34 -11.37 -15.66 -0.77
CA ASN A 34 -12.42 -14.66 -1.03
C ASN A 34 -11.96 -13.62 -2.06
N ARG A 35 -10.72 -13.10 -1.98
CA ARG A 35 -10.18 -12.15 -2.96
C ARG A 35 -10.14 -12.75 -4.38
N VAL A 36 -9.66 -13.99 -4.51
CA VAL A 36 -9.66 -14.71 -5.79
C VAL A 36 -11.08 -14.94 -6.29
N LEU A 37 -12.01 -15.34 -5.41
CA LEU A 37 -13.41 -15.54 -5.77
C LEU A 37 -14.05 -14.23 -6.27
N THR A 38 -13.76 -13.09 -5.65
CA THR A 38 -14.27 -11.78 -6.08
C THR A 38 -13.81 -11.44 -7.50
N VAL A 39 -12.51 -11.57 -7.78
CA VAL A 39 -11.97 -11.30 -9.13
C VAL A 39 -12.55 -12.27 -10.15
N PHE A 40 -12.62 -13.56 -9.81
CA PHE A 40 -13.14 -14.57 -10.72
C PHE A 40 -14.62 -14.36 -11.04
N LYS A 41 -15.44 -14.02 -10.03
CA LYS A 41 -16.84 -13.63 -10.24
C LYS A 41 -16.98 -12.39 -11.10
N ALA A 42 -16.12 -11.39 -10.92
CA ALA A 42 -16.15 -10.19 -11.76
C ALA A 42 -15.90 -10.54 -13.23
N ILE A 43 -14.94 -11.43 -13.51
CA ILE A 43 -14.66 -11.91 -14.88
C ILE A 43 -15.87 -12.67 -15.45
N LEU A 44 -16.44 -13.61 -14.69
CA LEU A 44 -17.60 -14.39 -15.16
C LEU A 44 -18.85 -13.54 -15.35
N ASN A 45 -19.08 -12.56 -14.47
CA ASN A 45 -20.16 -11.59 -14.64
C ASN A 45 -19.94 -10.77 -15.91
N LYS A 46 -18.69 -10.36 -16.18
CA LYS A 46 -18.36 -9.64 -17.42
C LYS A 46 -18.61 -10.51 -18.65
N ALA A 47 -18.20 -11.78 -18.63
CA ALA A 47 -18.47 -12.71 -19.72
C ALA A 47 -19.98 -12.91 -19.96
N TYR A 48 -20.78 -12.98 -18.89
CA TYR A 48 -22.24 -13.05 -18.98
C TYR A 48 -22.87 -11.77 -19.54
N GLU A 49 -22.40 -10.58 -19.12
CA GLU A 49 -22.84 -9.28 -19.70
C GLU A 49 -22.56 -9.18 -21.20
N HIS A 50 -21.47 -9.80 -21.67
CA HIS A 50 -21.10 -9.85 -23.08
C HIS A 50 -21.69 -11.07 -23.82
N GLU A 51 -22.68 -11.76 -23.24
CA GLU A 51 -23.38 -12.91 -23.83
C GLU A 51 -22.48 -14.12 -24.17
N LEU A 52 -21.25 -14.16 -23.64
CA LEU A 52 -20.32 -15.29 -23.80
C LEU A 52 -20.71 -16.50 -22.94
N ALA A 53 -21.62 -16.30 -21.98
CA ALA A 53 -22.16 -17.34 -21.11
C ALA A 53 -23.69 -17.26 -21.08
N LYS A 54 -24.36 -18.42 -21.18
CA LYS A 54 -25.83 -18.51 -21.24
C LYS A 54 -26.54 -18.33 -19.90
N ASP A 55 -25.86 -18.66 -18.80
CA ASP A 55 -26.43 -18.58 -17.45
C ASP A 55 -25.34 -18.22 -16.42
N ASN A 56 -25.74 -17.56 -15.34
CA ASN A 56 -24.88 -17.12 -14.22
C ASN A 56 -25.14 -17.83 -12.89
N GLN A 57 -26.12 -18.75 -12.82
CA GLN A 57 -26.47 -19.42 -11.56
C GLN A 57 -25.30 -20.17 -10.92
N ALA A 58 -24.41 -20.74 -11.74
CA ALA A 58 -23.31 -21.59 -11.29
C ALA A 58 -22.39 -20.86 -10.30
N TRP A 59 -21.96 -19.64 -10.59
CA TRP A 59 -21.07 -18.87 -9.71
C TRP A 59 -21.84 -17.95 -8.74
N ARG A 60 -23.10 -17.62 -9.03
CA ARG A 60 -23.95 -16.83 -8.12
C ARG A 60 -24.21 -17.56 -6.80
N LYS A 61 -24.36 -18.89 -6.82
CA LYS A 61 -24.60 -19.73 -5.63
C LYS A 61 -23.38 -19.85 -4.70
N VAL A 62 -22.16 -19.64 -5.22
CA VAL A 62 -20.91 -19.76 -4.44
C VAL A 62 -20.79 -18.58 -3.46
N LYS A 63 -20.88 -18.83 -2.16
CA LYS A 63 -20.76 -17.79 -1.13
C LYS A 63 -19.31 -17.65 -0.66
N ALA A 64 -18.87 -16.42 -0.46
CA ALA A 64 -17.60 -16.13 0.20
C ALA A 64 -17.63 -16.64 1.66
N PHE A 65 -16.45 -16.97 2.19
CA PHE A 65 -16.30 -17.31 3.59
C PHE A 65 -16.61 -16.07 4.45
N ARG A 66 -17.43 -16.24 5.50
CA ARG A 66 -17.87 -15.15 6.39
C ARG A 66 -16.85 -14.89 7.51
N LYS A 67 -16.78 -13.63 7.98
CA LYS A 67 -15.98 -13.19 9.14
C LYS A 67 -14.50 -13.58 9.04
N VAL A 68 -13.91 -13.35 7.86
CA VAL A 68 -12.54 -13.76 7.60
C VAL A 68 -11.58 -12.59 7.59
N ASP A 69 -12.05 -11.43 7.11
CA ASP A 69 -11.32 -10.18 7.17
C ASP A 69 -11.74 -9.46 8.45
N GLU A 70 -10.85 -9.46 9.43
CA GLU A 70 -10.96 -8.62 10.61
C GLU A 70 -9.89 -7.53 10.46
N PRO A 71 -10.27 -6.24 10.39
CA PRO A 71 -9.29 -5.18 10.31
C PRO A 71 -8.46 -5.19 11.59
N ILE A 72 -7.14 -5.12 11.45
CA ILE A 72 -6.25 -4.97 12.60
C ILE A 72 -6.42 -3.54 13.10
N ILE A 73 -7.22 -3.36 14.16
CA ILE A 73 -7.40 -2.07 14.83
C ILE A 73 -6.32 -1.97 15.91
N ARG A 74 -5.08 -1.71 15.50
CA ARG A 74 -3.97 -1.40 16.42
C ARG A 74 -3.35 -0.08 15.99
N PHE A 75 -3.25 0.83 16.95
CA PHE A 75 -2.56 2.11 16.79
C PHE A 75 -1.20 2.07 17.48
N LEU A 76 -0.29 2.92 17.03
CA LEU A 76 1.01 3.11 17.65
C LEU A 76 0.85 4.01 18.89
N THR A 77 1.51 3.65 19.97
CA THR A 77 1.74 4.57 21.10
C THR A 77 2.78 5.62 20.72
N GLU A 78 2.80 6.74 21.41
CA GLU A 78 3.80 7.80 21.19
C GLU A 78 5.24 7.27 21.25
N SER A 79 5.54 6.42 22.26
CA SER A 79 6.86 5.79 22.39
C SER A 79 7.22 4.88 21.21
N GLU A 80 6.24 4.17 20.63
CA GLU A 80 6.44 3.32 19.46
C GLU A 80 6.68 4.17 18.21
N SER A 81 5.97 5.28 18.06
CA SER A 81 6.17 6.24 16.96
C SER A 81 7.59 6.80 16.96
N THR A 82 8.11 7.23 18.11
CA THR A 82 9.50 7.71 18.22
C THR A 82 10.51 6.61 17.87
N ARG A 83 10.30 5.38 18.36
CA ARG A 83 11.17 4.24 18.02
C ARG A 83 11.14 3.92 16.53
N LEU A 84 9.97 4.01 15.89
CA LEU A 84 9.81 3.77 14.46
C LEU A 84 10.58 4.80 13.61
N ILE A 85 10.49 6.08 13.96
CA ILE A 85 11.23 7.17 13.30
C ILE A 85 12.75 6.92 13.42
N ASN A 86 13.22 6.58 14.62
CA ASN A 86 14.64 6.39 14.89
C ASN A 86 15.22 5.15 14.19
N ALA A 87 14.45 4.06 14.11
CA ALA A 87 14.85 2.84 13.41
C ALA A 87 14.82 2.96 11.87
N SER A 88 14.14 3.98 11.34
CA SER A 88 14.02 4.19 9.89
C SER A 88 15.30 4.78 9.30
N GLN A 89 15.64 4.34 8.08
CA GLN A 89 16.69 4.94 7.26
C GLN A 89 16.36 6.41 6.96
N PRO A 90 17.36 7.29 6.69
CA PRO A 90 17.13 8.72 6.52
C PRO A 90 16.00 9.06 5.54
N ASP A 91 15.97 8.45 4.36
CA ASP A 91 14.95 8.72 3.33
C ASP A 91 13.55 8.29 3.78
N MET A 92 13.46 7.14 4.45
CA MET A 92 12.21 6.59 4.97
C MET A 92 11.73 7.34 6.22
N ARG A 93 12.65 7.91 7.01
CA ARG A 93 12.35 8.67 8.22
C ARG A 93 11.52 9.89 7.91
N THR A 94 11.83 10.61 6.82
CA THR A 94 11.05 11.76 6.35
C THR A 94 9.61 11.35 6.04
N LEU A 95 9.43 10.24 5.33
CA LEU A 95 8.12 9.74 4.95
C LEU A 95 7.29 9.28 6.15
N VAL A 96 7.91 8.56 7.09
CA VAL A 96 7.25 8.09 8.32
C VAL A 96 6.86 9.27 9.21
N LYS A 97 7.75 10.26 9.37
CA LYS A 97 7.48 11.45 10.18
C LYS A 97 6.33 12.27 9.57
N ALA A 98 6.33 12.47 8.25
CA ALA A 98 5.20 13.09 7.55
C ALA A 98 3.88 12.33 7.79
N ALA A 99 3.91 10.99 7.72
CA ALA A 99 2.72 10.15 7.94
C ALA A 99 2.17 10.24 9.37
N LEU A 100 3.05 10.34 10.36
CA LEU A 100 2.63 10.50 11.76
C LEU A 100 2.05 11.89 12.03
N LEU A 101 2.53 12.93 11.34
CA LEU A 101 2.08 14.31 11.52
C LEU A 101 0.78 14.63 10.79
N THR A 102 0.55 14.06 9.60
CA THR A 102 -0.67 14.32 8.81
C THR A 102 -1.74 13.24 8.93
N GLY A 103 -1.35 12.00 9.25
CA GLY A 103 -2.27 10.84 9.29
C GLY A 103 -2.68 10.35 7.90
N ASP A 104 -2.02 10.79 6.83
CA ASP A 104 -2.37 10.41 5.46
C ASP A 104 -1.73 9.09 5.01
N ARG A 105 -2.19 8.57 3.87
CA ARG A 105 -1.62 7.34 3.31
C ARG A 105 -0.23 7.61 2.74
N CYS A 106 0.65 6.62 2.88
CA CYS A 106 2.00 6.65 2.32
C CYS A 106 2.05 7.08 0.84
N SER A 107 1.09 6.63 0.01
CA SER A 107 1.02 7.00 -1.41
C SER A 107 0.62 8.45 -1.66
N GLU A 108 -0.16 9.05 -0.75
CA GLU A 108 -0.56 10.46 -0.84
C GLU A 108 0.61 11.35 -0.39
N ILE A 109 1.28 10.96 0.71
CA ILE A 109 2.43 11.68 1.25
C ILE A 109 3.61 11.69 0.27
N ALA A 110 3.88 10.56 -0.37
CA ALA A 110 4.94 10.46 -1.38
C ALA A 110 4.72 11.40 -2.57
N GLY A 111 3.49 11.85 -2.81
CA GLY A 111 3.14 12.77 -3.90
C GLY A 111 3.12 14.25 -3.52
N ILE A 112 3.32 14.61 -2.25
CA ILE A 112 3.30 16.01 -1.81
C ILE A 112 4.47 16.77 -2.43
N GLN A 113 4.19 17.96 -2.95
CA GLN A 113 5.19 18.90 -3.48
C GLN A 113 5.32 20.13 -2.57
N ALA A 114 6.45 20.84 -2.66
CA ALA A 114 6.68 22.02 -1.83
C ALA A 114 5.61 23.10 -2.04
N LYS A 115 5.07 23.20 -3.26
CA LYS A 115 3.96 24.11 -3.62
C LYS A 115 2.64 23.80 -2.90
N ASP A 116 2.47 22.57 -2.44
CA ASP A 116 1.23 22.11 -1.81
C ASP A 116 1.21 22.47 -0.31
N PHE A 117 2.34 22.88 0.25
CA PHE A 117 2.45 23.38 1.61
C PHE A 117 2.14 24.88 1.66
N ASN A 118 1.13 25.26 2.45
CA ASN A 118 0.80 26.65 2.71
C ASN A 118 1.21 27.04 4.15
N PRO A 119 2.29 27.81 4.33
CA PRO A 119 2.78 28.20 5.65
C PRO A 119 1.88 29.23 6.35
N GLU A 120 1.11 30.03 5.62
CA GLU A 120 0.21 31.04 6.21
C GLU A 120 -1.00 30.39 6.87
N ASN A 121 -1.58 29.39 6.19
CA ASN A 121 -2.75 28.66 6.68
C ASN A 121 -2.37 27.46 7.56
N GLY A 122 -1.08 27.13 7.67
CA GLY A 122 -0.60 25.96 8.40
C GLY A 122 -1.20 24.64 7.90
N SER A 123 -1.34 24.48 6.58
CA SER A 123 -1.99 23.30 6.00
C SER A 123 -1.22 22.75 4.81
N VAL A 124 -1.40 21.45 4.57
CA VAL A 124 -0.88 20.77 3.37
C VAL A 124 -2.06 20.39 2.50
N PHE A 125 -1.97 20.74 1.22
CA PHE A 125 -2.90 20.30 0.21
C PHE A 125 -2.54 18.87 -0.24
N ILE A 126 -3.49 17.96 -0.07
CA ILE A 126 -3.34 16.58 -0.54
C ILE A 126 -4.09 16.46 -1.87
N ASN A 127 -3.31 16.37 -2.95
CA ASN A 127 -3.85 16.17 -4.28
C ASN A 127 -4.61 14.82 -4.33
N PRO A 128 -5.81 14.75 -4.93
CA PRO A 128 -6.58 13.51 -4.97
C PRO A 128 -5.79 12.39 -5.64
N GLY A 129 -5.57 11.30 -4.89
CA GLY A 129 -5.31 10.00 -5.49
C GLY A 129 -6.54 9.48 -6.24
N LYS A 130 -6.53 8.17 -6.59
CA LYS A 130 -7.62 7.48 -7.31
C LYS A 130 -9.05 7.70 -6.74
N SER A 131 -9.21 8.20 -5.53
CA SER A 131 -10.50 8.47 -4.89
C SER A 131 -11.10 9.86 -5.13
N GLY A 132 -10.43 10.75 -5.88
CA GLY A 132 -11.03 11.98 -6.40
C GLY A 132 -11.48 13.02 -5.35
N ARG A 133 -10.98 12.94 -4.11
CA ARG A 133 -11.28 13.94 -3.05
C ARG A 133 -10.00 14.63 -2.65
N ASP A 134 -9.89 15.91 -3.00
CA ASP A 134 -8.92 16.83 -2.47
C ASP A 134 -9.25 17.14 -1.00
N ARG A 135 -8.21 17.38 -0.20
CA ARG A 135 -8.39 17.83 1.19
C ARG A 135 -7.21 18.67 1.63
N HIS A 136 -7.49 19.67 2.45
CA HIS A 136 -6.48 20.37 3.23
C HIS A 136 -6.37 19.69 4.59
N VAL A 137 -5.16 19.28 4.95
CA VAL A 137 -4.86 18.72 6.26
C VAL A 137 -4.21 19.81 7.11
N PRO A 138 -4.83 20.23 8.23
CA PRO A 138 -4.22 21.20 9.13
C PRO A 138 -3.04 20.55 9.88
N LEU A 139 -1.94 21.27 9.99
CA LEU A 139 -0.73 20.83 10.67
C LEU A 139 -0.64 21.42 12.07
N ASN A 140 -0.10 20.65 13.01
CA ASN A 140 0.33 21.17 14.30
C ASN A 140 1.66 21.96 14.16
N ARG A 141 2.10 22.62 15.24
CA ARG A 141 3.34 23.41 15.24
C ARG A 141 4.57 22.61 14.82
N GLU A 142 4.66 21.35 15.24
CA GLU A 142 5.74 20.45 14.86
C GLU A 142 5.71 20.12 13.36
N GLY A 143 4.52 19.87 12.83
CA GLY A 143 4.29 19.65 11.41
C GLY A 143 4.68 20.85 10.57
N MET A 144 4.28 22.06 10.97
CA MET A 144 4.68 23.27 10.27
C MET A 144 6.20 23.46 10.24
N ALA A 145 6.89 23.27 11.36
CA ALA A 145 8.35 23.36 11.40
C ALA A 145 9.00 22.33 10.47
N PHE A 146 8.53 21.08 10.51
CA PHE A 146 9.05 19.99 9.69
C PHE A 146 8.84 20.23 8.18
N PHE A 147 7.63 20.61 7.76
CA PHE A 147 7.36 20.89 6.34
C PHE A 147 8.04 22.18 5.87
N SER A 148 8.26 23.15 6.75
CA SER A 148 9.01 24.37 6.41
C SER A 148 10.50 24.07 6.20
N GLU A 149 11.10 23.22 7.03
CA GLU A 149 12.49 22.75 6.85
C GLU A 149 12.63 21.99 5.53
N LEU A 150 11.68 21.11 5.22
CA LEU A 150 11.68 20.37 3.96
C LEU A 150 11.46 21.27 2.74
N ALA A 151 10.60 22.28 2.84
CA ALA A 151 10.35 23.23 1.75
C ALA A 151 11.52 24.20 1.53
N ALA A 152 12.23 24.59 2.59
CA ALA A 152 13.37 25.52 2.53
C ALA A 152 14.56 24.98 1.71
N GLY A 153 14.67 23.66 1.56
CA GLY A 153 15.70 23.01 0.75
C GLY A 153 15.48 23.08 -0.77
N PHE A 154 14.34 23.60 -1.25
CA PHE A 154 13.98 23.54 -2.67
C PHE A 154 13.58 24.90 -3.25
N VAL A 155 14.17 25.24 -4.40
CA VAL A 155 13.76 26.38 -5.22
C VAL A 155 12.39 26.07 -5.86
N TRP A 156 11.48 27.03 -5.79
CA TRP A 156 10.09 26.93 -6.25
C TRP A 156 10.00 26.53 -7.72
N GLY A 157 9.75 25.24 -7.98
CA GLY A 157 9.60 24.70 -9.32
C GLY A 157 10.01 23.24 -9.40
N GLN A 158 9.04 22.33 -9.28
CA GLN A 158 9.17 20.90 -9.54
C GLN A 158 10.18 20.12 -8.69
N VAL A 159 9.99 20.07 -7.38
CA VAL A 159 10.58 18.99 -6.58
C VAL A 159 9.57 18.50 -5.57
N SER A 160 9.26 17.20 -5.61
CA SER A 160 8.48 16.53 -4.57
C SER A 160 9.20 16.72 -3.24
N VAL A 161 8.48 16.91 -2.14
CA VAL A 161 9.08 17.09 -0.81
C VAL A 161 9.82 15.82 -0.35
N VAL A 162 9.53 14.69 -1.02
CA VAL A 162 10.19 13.38 -0.89
C VAL A 162 11.16 13.11 -2.05
N GLY A 163 11.63 14.18 -2.72
CA GLY A 163 12.49 14.16 -3.90
C GLY A 163 13.94 13.74 -3.62
N PHE A 164 14.12 12.60 -2.98
CA PHE A 164 15.33 11.78 -3.03
C PHE A 164 14.93 10.32 -3.28
N LEU A 165 13.89 10.11 -4.10
CA LEU A 165 13.38 8.79 -4.50
C LEU A 165 13.26 8.66 -6.02
N GLN A 166 14.15 9.34 -6.74
CA GLN A 166 14.43 9.04 -8.15
C GLN A 166 15.89 8.61 -8.26
N ILE A 167 16.08 7.37 -8.73
CA ILE A 167 17.35 6.63 -8.91
C ILE A 167 17.78 5.78 -7.70
N SER A 168 17.01 4.74 -7.42
CA SER A 168 17.52 3.40 -7.74
C SER A 168 16.30 2.50 -7.94
N ALA A 169 15.90 2.38 -9.20
CA ALA A 169 15.37 1.11 -9.63
C ALA A 169 16.37 0.05 -9.13
N CYS A 170 15.98 -0.69 -8.10
CA CYS A 170 16.65 -1.92 -7.76
C CYS A 170 16.38 -2.84 -8.95
N GLU A 171 17.21 -2.71 -9.98
CA GLU A 171 17.55 -3.78 -10.87
C GLU A 171 17.87 -4.96 -9.97
N CYS A 172 16.88 -5.85 -9.85
CA CYS A 172 17.14 -7.25 -9.62
C CYS A 172 17.97 -7.72 -10.82
N ALA A 173 19.25 -7.39 -10.82
CA ALA A 173 20.25 -8.05 -11.63
C ALA A 173 20.26 -9.50 -11.15
N CYS A 174 19.53 -10.37 -11.86
CA CYS A 174 19.80 -11.79 -11.87
C CYS A 174 21.27 -11.96 -12.28
N PRO A 175 22.15 -12.55 -11.46
CA PRO A 175 23.42 -13.02 -11.96
C PRO A 175 23.14 -14.32 -12.74
N ASP A 176 22.80 -14.20 -14.03
CA ASP A 176 23.05 -15.30 -14.96
C ASP A 176 24.49 -15.17 -15.44
N GLY A 177 25.38 -15.78 -14.66
CA GLY A 177 26.76 -16.04 -15.03
C GLY A 177 26.95 -17.55 -15.12
N ARG A 178 26.68 -18.10 -16.30
CA ARG A 178 27.25 -19.36 -16.78
C ARG A 178 28.75 -19.39 -16.50
N GLN A 179 29.21 -20.47 -15.87
CA GLN A 179 30.22 -21.33 -16.47
C GLN A 179 29.57 -22.70 -16.67
#